data_AF-A0A952ND66-F1
#
_entry.id   AF-A0A952ND66-F1
#
_cell.length_a   1.000
_cell.length_b   1.000
_cell.length_c   1.000
_cell.angle_alpha   90.00
_cell.angle_beta   90.00
_cell.angle_gamma   90.00
#
_symmetry.space_group_name_H-M   'P 1'
#
loop_
_entity.id
_entity.type
_entity.pdbx_description
1 polymer ?
#
loop_
_entity_poly.entity_id
_entity_poly.type
_entity_poly.pdbx_seq_one_letter_code
_entity_poly.pdbx_strand_id
1 'polypeptide(L)'
;MTSRVFIQGSLLVFVLSVMGCAPSRGGGGAGEPTLEGNINDPGYIESSCMHGFDEGEDAVLTLPNPQYSKASFGKTYDGSRLQKVARASTRRTAELMRLDGVAVYSIPTAKSDACATLGLLPSAPAGLLSYWRSLKIQGVLGLYLPVNRVREFGQGGPVILLRADTDRYSLMHEYMHHVFTRLREREGRTDEMFLNEYGARAKRIQSLPIPQDGDSPEKVRIYLTAWAEMLDSVLEMLVSFPLEEAAIEVQMTRAVRAGLLDHVTSFNRRNSPAYISSSISNKAKPRLDDMDDLAPLFRDLSVKTGLRDLASRFEALQKQIRALRTEADQILKEYVPASSPHLAQGFVRAGGDAHPPGCTHGQDIDEWSRRRGLDLRTLSEPLRAAR
;
A
#
# COMPACT_ATOMS: atom_id res chain seq x y z
N MET A 1 -11.52 41.47 46.07
CA MET A 1 -11.34 40.01 46.01
C MET A 1 -11.79 39.56 44.63
N THR A 2 -10.85 39.46 43.71
CA THR A 2 -11.07 39.16 42.28
C THR A 2 -9.99 38.19 41.85
N SER A 3 -10.34 36.92 41.69
CA SER A 3 -9.43 35.91 41.13
C SER A 3 -9.91 35.56 39.73
N ARG A 4 -9.24 36.14 38.74
CA ARG A 4 -9.33 35.75 37.32
C ARG A 4 -8.48 34.50 37.15
N VAL A 5 -9.08 33.40 36.71
CA VAL A 5 -8.36 32.20 36.29
C VAL A 5 -7.79 32.46 34.90
N PHE A 6 -6.48 32.70 34.85
CA PHE A 6 -5.68 32.69 33.62
C PHE A 6 -5.55 31.24 33.15
N ILE A 7 -6.26 30.88 32.08
CA ILE A 7 -5.94 29.66 31.33
C ILE A 7 -4.78 30.02 30.41
N GLN A 8 -3.56 29.70 30.87
CA GLN A 8 -2.37 29.76 30.03
C GLN A 8 -2.55 28.80 28.85
N GLY A 9 -2.55 29.37 27.65
CA GLY A 9 -2.46 28.61 26.41
C GLY A 9 -1.16 27.84 26.37
N SER A 10 -1.24 26.52 26.54
CA SER A 10 -0.16 25.62 26.17
C SER A 10 -0.10 25.57 24.65
N LEU A 11 0.88 26.28 24.10
CA LEU A 11 1.36 26.15 22.74
C LEU A 11 1.82 24.70 22.54
N LEU A 12 0.94 23.85 22.03
CA LEU A 12 1.24 22.45 21.74
C LEU A 12 2.04 22.41 20.43
N VAL A 13 3.37 22.51 20.57
CA VAL A 13 4.31 22.24 19.47
C VAL A 13 4.10 20.79 19.07
N PHE A 14 3.45 20.58 17.92
CA PHE A 14 3.33 19.28 17.26
C PHE A 14 4.72 18.85 16.77
N VAL A 15 5.50 18.26 17.66
CA VAL A 15 6.64 17.44 17.26
C VAL A 15 6.05 16.15 16.71
N LEU A 16 6.05 16.02 15.38
CA LEU A 16 5.87 14.75 14.67
C LEU A 16 7.03 13.84 15.07
N SER A 17 6.89 13.20 16.24
CA SER A 17 7.82 12.21 16.74
C SER A 17 7.79 11.01 15.82
N VAL A 18 8.83 10.93 14.98
CA VAL A 18 9.29 9.75 14.26
C VAL A 18 9.54 8.65 15.29
N MET A 19 8.55 7.77 15.52
CA MET A 19 8.65 6.69 16.50
C MET A 19 9.11 5.39 15.85
N GLY A 20 10.39 5.10 16.08
CA GLY A 20 11.07 3.86 15.71
C GLY A 20 10.51 2.61 16.39
N CYS A 21 10.61 1.51 15.67
CA CYS A 21 10.26 0.16 16.12
C CYS A 21 11.39 -0.43 16.99
N ALA A 22 11.04 -1.07 18.10
CA ALA A 22 11.85 -2.06 18.80
C ALA A 22 10.98 -3.33 18.95
N PRO A 23 11.47 -4.53 18.60
CA PRO A 23 10.70 -5.75 18.82
C PRO A 23 10.94 -6.32 20.22
N SER A 24 9.84 -6.73 20.83
CA SER A 24 9.72 -7.56 22.02
C SER A 24 10.32 -8.95 21.78
N ARG A 25 11.04 -9.46 22.79
CA ARG A 25 11.61 -10.82 22.88
C ARG A 25 10.56 -11.87 23.25
N GLY A 26 10.79 -13.10 22.77
CA GLY A 26 10.31 -14.37 23.36
C GLY A 26 9.88 -15.34 22.26
N GLY A 27 10.26 -16.62 22.19
CA GLY A 27 11.06 -17.51 23.05
C GLY A 27 11.16 -18.87 22.33
N GLY A 28 12.07 -19.73 22.80
CA GLY A 28 12.64 -20.86 22.05
C GLY A 28 11.73 -22.05 21.73
N GLY A 29 12.21 -22.85 20.77
CA GLY A 29 11.66 -24.16 20.40
C GLY A 29 12.59 -24.84 19.40
N ALA A 30 13.51 -25.68 19.90
CA ALA A 30 14.40 -26.51 19.09
C ALA A 30 13.62 -27.69 18.49
N GLY A 31 13.76 -27.88 17.19
CA GLY A 31 13.26 -29.03 16.44
C GLY A 31 13.58 -28.83 14.96
N GLU A 32 14.62 -29.50 14.48
CA GLU A 32 14.94 -29.56 13.06
C GLU A 32 13.77 -30.17 12.29
N PRO A 33 13.40 -29.54 11.17
CA PRO A 33 13.45 -30.25 9.91
C PRO A 33 14.27 -29.47 8.90
N THR A 34 15.27 -30.14 8.37
CA THR A 34 16.06 -29.77 7.21
C THR A 34 15.18 -29.57 5.98
N LEU A 35 15.06 -28.31 5.58
CA LEU A 35 15.06 -27.88 4.19
C LEU A 35 16.15 -26.82 4.13
N GLU A 36 17.07 -26.94 3.16
CA GLU A 36 18.12 -25.96 2.87
C GLU A 36 17.50 -24.60 2.49
N GLY A 37 17.02 -23.85 3.49
CA GLY A 37 16.99 -22.40 3.54
C GLY A 37 18.31 -21.94 4.15
N ASN A 38 19.33 -22.02 3.31
CA ASN A 38 20.72 -21.68 3.61
C ASN A 38 20.84 -20.15 3.85
N ILE A 39 22.04 -19.64 4.16
CA ILE A 39 22.43 -18.21 4.14
C ILE A 39 22.18 -17.54 2.72
N ASN A 40 21.54 -18.32 1.84
CA ASN A 40 21.07 -18.17 0.47
C ASN A 40 19.55 -17.88 0.35
N ASP A 41 18.87 -17.33 1.36
CA ASP A 41 17.43 -16.96 1.27
C ASP A 41 17.27 -15.42 1.36
N PRO A 42 16.32 -14.78 0.66
CA PRO A 42 16.08 -14.79 -0.80
C PRO A 42 16.11 -13.38 -1.43
N GLY A 43 16.55 -12.37 -0.69
CA GLY A 43 16.75 -11.01 -1.24
C GLY A 43 17.99 -10.87 -2.12
N TYR A 44 18.80 -11.93 -2.22
CA TYR A 44 19.94 -12.06 -3.13
C TYR A 44 19.42 -12.54 -4.48
N ILE A 45 19.49 -11.69 -5.51
CA ILE A 45 19.06 -12.11 -6.84
C ILE A 45 20.22 -11.90 -7.80
N GLU A 46 20.91 -12.99 -8.14
CA GLU A 46 21.77 -13.06 -9.33
C GLU A 46 21.03 -12.57 -10.59
N SER A 47 19.70 -12.47 -10.56
CA SER A 47 18.90 -11.89 -11.63
C SER A 47 19.02 -10.39 -11.81
N SER A 48 19.52 -9.62 -10.83
CA SER A 48 19.61 -8.16 -10.96
C SER A 48 20.45 -7.76 -12.19
N CYS A 49 21.48 -8.55 -12.50
CA CYS A 49 22.35 -8.39 -13.66
C CYS A 49 22.07 -9.35 -14.82
N MET A 50 20.95 -10.08 -14.80
CA MET A 50 20.52 -10.85 -15.97
C MET A 50 20.32 -9.96 -17.20
N HIS A 51 19.92 -8.71 -16.97
CA HIS A 51 19.83 -7.69 -18.00
C HIS A 51 20.73 -6.52 -17.63
N GLY A 52 21.57 -6.09 -18.58
CA GLY A 52 22.45 -4.94 -18.38
C GLY A 52 21.67 -3.64 -18.19
N PHE A 53 22.29 -2.65 -17.54
CA PHE A 53 21.66 -1.33 -17.33
C PHE A 53 21.25 -0.64 -18.64
N ASP A 54 22.01 -0.89 -19.70
CA ASP A 54 21.81 -0.36 -21.04
C ASP A 54 21.12 -1.34 -22.00
N GLU A 55 20.76 -2.54 -21.54
CA GLU A 55 20.12 -3.55 -22.36
C GLU A 55 18.64 -3.23 -22.59
N GLY A 56 18.23 -3.17 -23.86
CA GLY A 56 16.87 -2.88 -24.31
C GLY A 56 16.82 -1.79 -25.37
N GLU A 57 15.62 -1.45 -25.82
CA GLU A 57 15.41 -0.41 -26.82
C GLU A 57 15.73 0.99 -26.26
N ASP A 58 16.00 1.93 -27.15
CA ASP A 58 15.99 3.34 -26.79
C ASP A 58 14.54 3.82 -26.60
N ALA A 59 14.19 4.34 -25.42
CA ALA A 59 12.93 5.05 -25.27
C ALA A 59 12.99 6.38 -26.03
N VAL A 60 11.95 6.70 -26.79
CA VAL A 60 11.79 8.06 -27.31
C VAL A 60 11.62 9.00 -26.10
N LEU A 61 12.60 9.90 -25.91
CA LEU A 61 12.67 10.85 -24.79
C LEU A 61 11.69 12.03 -24.94
N THR A 62 10.41 11.70 -25.12
CA THR A 62 9.29 12.63 -25.19
C THR A 62 8.12 12.04 -24.42
N LEU A 63 7.47 12.84 -23.58
CA LEU A 63 6.27 12.39 -22.89
C LEU A 63 5.14 12.16 -23.89
N PRO A 64 4.49 10.99 -23.89
CA PRO A 64 3.35 10.72 -24.76
C PRO A 64 2.13 11.56 -24.35
N ASN A 65 1.21 11.75 -25.30
CA ASN A 65 -0.13 12.23 -24.96
C ASN A 65 -0.82 11.21 -24.04
N PRO A 66 -1.42 11.64 -22.91
CA PRO A 66 -2.03 10.72 -21.97
C PRO A 66 -3.10 9.84 -22.61
N GLN A 67 -3.05 8.54 -22.34
CA GLN A 67 -4.08 7.57 -22.72
C GLN A 67 -4.62 6.91 -21.47
N TYR A 68 -5.74 7.46 -20.98
CA TYR A 68 -6.34 7.00 -19.74
C TYR A 68 -7.08 5.68 -19.92
N SER A 69 -6.70 4.70 -19.12
CA SER A 69 -7.28 3.36 -19.09
C SER A 69 -7.71 2.99 -17.68
N LYS A 70 -8.72 2.14 -17.58
CA LYS A 70 -9.12 1.54 -16.31
C LYS A 70 -8.25 0.31 -16.02
N ALA A 71 -7.62 0.31 -14.86
CA ALA A 71 -7.01 -0.85 -14.24
C ALA A 71 -8.02 -1.56 -13.31
N SER A 72 -7.56 -2.60 -12.64
CA SER A 72 -8.34 -3.31 -11.62
C SER A 72 -8.77 -2.38 -10.48
N PHE A 73 -9.87 -2.76 -9.81
CA PHE A 73 -10.46 -2.05 -8.67
C PHE A 73 -10.90 -0.62 -9.02
N GLY A 74 -11.28 -0.39 -10.28
CA GLY A 74 -11.76 0.89 -10.76
C GLY A 74 -10.69 1.99 -10.86
N LYS A 75 -9.41 1.68 -10.62
CA LYS A 75 -8.33 2.66 -10.72
C LYS A 75 -8.16 3.12 -12.17
N THR A 76 -7.90 4.40 -12.37
CA THR A 76 -7.57 4.96 -13.68
C THR A 76 -6.10 5.31 -13.72
N TYR A 77 -5.43 5.10 -14.85
CA TYR A 77 -4.02 5.43 -15.03
C TYR A 77 -3.71 5.82 -16.48
N ASP A 78 -2.62 6.56 -16.68
CA ASP A 78 -2.11 6.91 -18.00
C ASP A 78 -1.25 5.76 -18.56
N GLY A 79 -1.87 4.87 -19.35
CA GLY A 79 -1.23 3.69 -19.90
C GLY A 79 -0.15 3.97 -20.93
N SER A 80 -0.16 5.15 -21.54
CA SER A 80 0.84 5.55 -22.55
C SER A 80 2.25 5.62 -21.97
N ARG A 81 2.38 5.92 -20.67
CA ARG A 81 3.66 5.95 -19.95
C ARG A 81 4.29 4.58 -19.81
N LEU A 82 3.50 3.58 -19.43
CA LEU A 82 3.97 2.20 -19.30
C LEU A 82 4.42 1.66 -20.66
N GLN A 83 3.63 1.92 -21.71
CA GLN A 83 3.96 1.49 -23.08
C GLN A 83 5.30 2.06 -23.56
N LYS A 84 5.60 3.32 -23.24
CA LYS A 84 6.86 3.97 -23.64
C LYS A 84 8.10 3.34 -23.03
N VAL A 85 8.00 2.76 -21.84
CA VAL A 85 9.13 2.13 -21.13
C VAL A 85 9.06 0.60 -21.17
N ALA A 86 8.09 0.01 -21.87
CA ALA A 86 7.84 -1.42 -21.84
C ALA A 86 8.98 -2.25 -22.47
N ARG A 87 9.74 -1.67 -23.41
CA ARG A 87 10.92 -2.32 -24.02
C ARG A 87 12.22 -1.57 -23.80
N ALA A 88 12.16 -0.42 -23.14
CA ALA A 88 13.29 0.47 -22.99
C ALA A 88 14.33 -0.06 -22.00
N SER A 89 15.62 0.20 -22.20
CA SER A 89 16.62 -0.14 -21.19
C SER A 89 16.37 0.52 -19.83
N THR A 90 17.00 0.02 -18.76
CA THR A 90 16.88 0.59 -17.42
C THR A 90 17.30 2.06 -17.39
N ARG A 91 18.41 2.40 -18.06
CA ARG A 91 18.87 3.77 -18.25
C ARG A 91 17.77 4.66 -18.84
N ARG A 92 17.19 4.24 -19.96
CA ARG A 92 16.17 5.01 -20.69
C ARG A 92 14.84 5.11 -19.95
N THR A 93 14.50 4.05 -19.24
CA THR A 93 13.35 4.01 -18.32
C THR A 93 13.51 5.08 -17.24
N ALA A 94 14.67 5.17 -16.58
CA ALA A 94 14.95 6.20 -15.58
C ALA A 94 15.03 7.62 -16.18
N GLU A 95 15.58 7.79 -17.39
CA GLU A 95 15.59 9.09 -18.09
C GLU A 95 14.18 9.58 -18.40
N LEU A 96 13.28 8.71 -18.88
CA LEU A 96 11.89 9.08 -19.14
C LEU A 96 11.15 9.48 -17.86
N MET A 97 11.41 8.80 -16.74
CA MET A 97 10.84 9.16 -15.44
C MET A 97 11.30 10.55 -14.99
N ARG A 98 12.58 10.90 -15.21
CA ARG A 98 13.08 12.25 -14.94
C ARG A 98 12.40 13.32 -15.80
N LEU A 99 12.15 13.01 -17.08
CA LEU A 99 11.37 13.89 -17.96
C LEU A 99 9.92 14.06 -17.47
N ASP A 100 9.35 13.04 -16.85
CA ASP A 100 8.03 13.10 -16.21
C ASP A 100 8.04 13.78 -14.84
N GLY A 101 9.20 14.27 -14.38
CA GLY A 101 9.37 15.00 -13.12
C GLY A 101 9.71 14.12 -11.92
N VAL A 102 9.98 12.82 -12.11
CA VAL A 102 10.31 11.87 -11.04
C VAL A 102 11.82 11.70 -10.93
N ALA A 103 12.39 12.02 -9.77
CA ALA A 103 13.79 11.74 -9.48
C ALA A 103 13.95 10.26 -9.09
N VAL A 104 14.94 9.58 -9.67
CA VAL A 104 15.21 8.16 -9.37
C VAL A 104 16.61 8.04 -8.79
N TYR A 105 16.70 7.46 -7.59
CA TYR A 105 17.95 7.27 -6.87
C TYR A 105 18.20 5.82 -6.49
N SER A 106 19.49 5.45 -6.51
CA SER A 106 20.00 4.21 -5.96
C SER A 106 20.27 4.33 -4.46
N ILE A 107 20.01 3.25 -3.72
CA ILE A 107 20.45 3.05 -2.34
C ILE A 107 21.32 1.78 -2.26
N PRO A 108 22.14 1.61 -1.22
CA PRO A 108 23.06 0.47 -1.11
C PRO A 108 22.38 -0.89 -1.24
N THR A 109 23.12 -1.88 -1.75
CA THR A 109 22.70 -3.28 -1.86
C THR A 109 22.40 -3.89 -0.49
N ALA A 110 21.60 -4.95 -0.46
CA ALA A 110 21.37 -5.70 0.79
C ALA A 110 22.61 -6.50 1.20
N LYS A 111 23.35 -7.06 0.22
CA LYS A 111 24.63 -7.75 0.43
C LYS A 111 25.74 -7.03 -0.34
N SER A 112 26.90 -6.85 0.28
CA SER A 112 28.01 -6.07 -0.30
C SER A 112 28.57 -6.64 -1.60
N ASP A 113 28.40 -7.93 -1.82
CA ASP A 113 28.84 -8.70 -3.00
C ASP A 113 27.71 -8.95 -4.02
N ALA A 114 26.49 -8.47 -3.75
CA ALA A 114 25.37 -8.64 -4.68
C ALA A 114 25.60 -7.86 -5.97
N CYS A 115 25.14 -8.44 -7.08
CA CYS A 115 25.18 -7.72 -8.36
C CYS A 115 24.25 -6.51 -8.34
N ALA A 116 24.73 -5.37 -8.86
CA ALA A 116 24.15 -4.06 -8.58
C ALA A 116 23.83 -3.26 -9.85
N THR A 117 22.96 -3.79 -10.73
CA THR A 117 22.59 -3.12 -12.00
C THR A 117 22.07 -1.69 -11.80
N LEU A 118 21.27 -1.46 -10.75
CA LEU A 118 20.76 -0.13 -10.40
C LEU A 118 21.79 0.73 -9.64
N GLY A 119 22.98 0.21 -9.34
CA GLY A 119 24.09 0.96 -8.76
C GLY A 119 24.62 2.07 -9.68
N LEU A 120 24.29 2.03 -10.98
CA LEU A 120 24.61 3.08 -11.95
C LEU A 120 23.64 4.28 -11.92
N LEU A 121 22.53 4.18 -11.17
CA LEU A 121 21.67 5.33 -10.91
C LEU A 121 22.35 6.28 -9.90
N PRO A 122 22.03 7.60 -9.92
CA PRO A 122 22.53 8.54 -8.93
C PRO A 122 22.24 8.06 -7.51
N SER A 123 23.21 8.15 -6.61
CA SER A 123 22.99 7.77 -5.21
C SER A 123 22.00 8.71 -4.52
N ALA A 124 21.19 8.18 -3.61
CA ALA A 124 20.24 8.97 -2.85
C ALA A 124 20.94 10.05 -2.00
N PRO A 125 20.43 11.30 -1.99
CA PRO A 125 20.86 12.34 -1.08
C PRO A 125 20.80 11.89 0.40
N ALA A 126 21.66 12.46 1.24
CA ALA A 126 21.82 12.04 2.64
C ALA A 126 20.50 11.99 3.44
N GLY A 127 19.61 12.96 3.25
CA GLY A 127 18.29 12.98 3.89
C GLY A 127 17.42 11.79 3.51
N LEU A 128 17.32 11.49 2.21
CA LEU A 128 16.56 10.36 1.67
C LEU A 128 17.19 9.01 2.08
N LEU A 129 18.52 8.93 2.09
CA LEU A 129 19.23 7.73 2.54
C LEU A 129 19.02 7.48 4.04
N SER A 130 19.04 8.53 4.86
CA SER A 130 18.73 8.44 6.28
C SER A 130 17.29 8.00 6.51
N TYR A 131 16.35 8.54 5.73
CA TYR A 131 14.95 8.12 5.75
C TYR A 131 14.82 6.62 5.42
N TRP A 132 15.41 6.15 4.32
CA TRP A 132 15.41 4.72 3.98
C TRP A 132 15.91 3.83 5.13
N ARG A 133 17.06 4.18 5.71
CA ARG A 133 17.65 3.43 6.85
C ARG A 133 16.75 3.42 8.08
N SER A 134 15.92 4.46 8.27
CA SER A 134 15.01 4.58 9.40
C SER A 134 13.80 3.65 9.33
N LEU A 135 13.44 3.17 8.12
CA LEU A 135 12.26 2.32 7.92
C LEU A 135 12.39 0.99 8.68
N LYS A 136 13.61 0.47 8.87
CA LYS A 136 13.86 -0.86 9.49
C LYS A 136 13.06 -2.01 8.85
N ILE A 137 12.61 -1.86 7.61
CA ILE A 137 11.83 -2.89 6.90
C ILE A 137 12.80 -3.76 6.11
N GLN A 138 12.94 -5.01 6.51
CA GLN A 138 13.71 -6.00 5.76
C GLN A 138 12.92 -6.41 4.51
N GLY A 139 13.61 -6.57 3.38
CA GLY A 139 13.00 -7.05 2.13
C GLY A 139 12.40 -5.97 1.22
N VAL A 140 12.49 -4.68 1.56
CA VAL A 140 12.08 -3.60 0.66
C VAL A 140 13.07 -3.49 -0.51
N LEU A 141 12.52 -3.47 -1.73
CA LEU A 141 13.26 -3.36 -2.98
C LEU A 141 13.24 -1.93 -3.52
N GLY A 142 12.10 -1.25 -3.38
CA GLY A 142 11.89 0.11 -3.84
C GLY A 142 10.92 0.88 -2.96
N LEU A 143 10.90 2.19 -3.16
CA LEU A 143 9.96 3.08 -2.52
C LEU A 143 9.68 4.30 -3.41
N TYR A 144 8.42 4.45 -3.82
CA TYR A 144 7.88 5.69 -4.33
C TYR A 144 7.50 6.66 -3.20
N LEU A 145 7.96 7.91 -3.32
CA LEU A 145 7.66 9.01 -2.42
C LEU A 145 7.02 10.18 -3.20
N PRO A 146 5.75 10.54 -2.92
CA PRO A 146 5.09 11.67 -3.56
C PRO A 146 5.66 13.03 -3.10
N VAL A 147 5.31 14.09 -3.82
CA VAL A 147 5.86 15.45 -3.61
C VAL A 147 5.76 15.91 -2.15
N ASN A 148 4.62 15.70 -1.51
CA ASN A 148 4.39 16.13 -0.13
C ASN A 148 5.30 15.41 0.88
N ARG A 149 5.70 14.16 0.61
CA ARG A 149 6.60 13.37 1.46
C ARG A 149 8.07 13.76 1.31
N VAL A 150 8.47 14.26 0.16
CA VAL A 150 9.90 14.52 -0.13
C VAL A 150 10.34 15.96 0.08
N ARG A 151 9.38 16.88 0.29
CA ARG A 151 9.65 18.29 0.61
C ARG A 151 10.51 18.46 1.85
N GLU A 152 10.31 17.63 2.87
CA GLU A 152 11.13 17.66 4.09
C GLU A 152 12.61 17.30 3.85
N PHE A 153 12.90 16.61 2.74
CA PHE A 153 14.25 16.26 2.31
C PHE A 153 14.80 17.21 1.22
N GLY A 154 14.15 18.36 1.01
CA GLY A 154 14.59 19.38 0.06
C GLY A 154 14.39 19.02 -1.42
N GLN A 155 13.53 18.05 -1.73
CA GLN A 155 13.25 17.66 -3.12
C GLN A 155 12.06 18.45 -3.69
N GLY A 156 12.18 18.89 -4.94
CA GLY A 156 11.15 19.69 -5.63
C GLY A 156 10.09 18.88 -6.37
N GLY A 157 10.23 17.56 -6.47
CA GLY A 157 9.35 16.66 -7.22
C GLY A 157 9.34 15.25 -6.59
N PRO A 158 8.45 14.36 -7.04
CA PRO A 158 8.36 12.99 -6.52
C PRO A 158 9.68 12.22 -6.70
N VAL A 159 9.91 11.24 -5.84
CA VAL A 159 11.15 10.46 -5.79
C VAL A 159 10.86 8.97 -5.82
N ILE A 160 11.69 8.21 -6.51
CA ILE A 160 11.79 6.75 -6.40
C ILE A 160 13.17 6.42 -5.81
N LEU A 161 13.18 5.66 -4.72
CA LEU A 161 14.37 5.06 -4.12
C LEU A 161 14.38 3.57 -4.44
N LEU A 162 15.49 3.03 -4.95
CA LEU A 162 15.60 1.61 -5.31
C LEU A 162 16.93 1.01 -4.83
N ARG A 163 16.86 -0.21 -4.31
CA ARG A 163 18.06 -1.00 -3.99
C ARG A 163 18.90 -1.22 -5.22
N ALA A 164 20.22 -1.01 -5.08
CA ALA A 164 21.13 -1.14 -6.21
C ALA A 164 21.13 -2.54 -6.84
N ASP A 165 20.82 -3.56 -6.05
CA ASP A 165 20.70 -4.98 -6.39
C ASP A 165 19.28 -5.42 -6.81
N THR A 166 18.40 -4.49 -7.19
CA THR A 166 17.13 -4.83 -7.88
C THR A 166 17.27 -4.71 -9.39
N ASP A 167 16.14 -4.70 -10.10
CA ASP A 167 16.13 -4.61 -11.56
C ASP A 167 15.10 -3.61 -12.10
N ARG A 168 14.99 -3.57 -13.43
CA ARG A 168 14.08 -2.68 -14.16
C ARG A 168 12.62 -2.90 -13.81
N TYR A 169 12.22 -4.13 -13.46
CA TYR A 169 10.84 -4.43 -13.11
C TYR A 169 10.46 -3.69 -11.82
N SER A 170 11.32 -3.75 -10.79
CA SER A 170 11.11 -2.97 -9.56
C SER A 170 11.04 -1.47 -9.83
N LEU A 171 11.91 -0.94 -10.69
CA LEU A 171 11.85 0.47 -11.10
C LEU A 171 10.50 0.83 -11.75
N MET A 172 10.00 -0.03 -12.64
CA MET A 172 8.71 0.17 -13.30
C MET A 172 7.53 0.04 -12.35
N HIS A 173 7.59 -0.89 -11.38
CA HIS A 173 6.62 -1.03 -10.31
C HIS A 173 6.48 0.29 -9.52
N GLU A 174 7.60 0.83 -9.01
CA GLU A 174 7.57 2.09 -8.25
C GLU A 174 7.07 3.26 -9.10
N TYR A 175 7.38 3.28 -10.39
CA TYR A 175 6.84 4.31 -11.28
C TYR A 175 5.35 4.17 -11.51
N MET A 176 4.79 2.96 -11.50
CA MET A 176 3.34 2.79 -11.61
C MET A 176 2.60 3.40 -10.42
N HIS A 177 3.17 3.39 -9.21
CA HIS A 177 2.64 4.17 -8.08
C HIS A 177 2.58 5.67 -8.39
N HIS A 178 3.63 6.22 -9.03
CA HIS A 178 3.60 7.61 -9.51
C HIS A 178 2.46 7.84 -10.49
N VAL A 179 2.29 6.96 -11.48
CA VAL A 179 1.25 7.10 -12.52
C VAL A 179 -0.15 7.05 -11.92
N PHE A 180 -0.41 6.16 -10.94
CA PHE A 180 -1.68 6.12 -10.23
C PHE A 180 -1.89 7.35 -9.34
N THR A 181 -0.87 7.74 -8.57
CA THR A 181 -0.93 8.86 -7.63
C THR A 181 -1.19 10.19 -8.33
N ARG A 182 -0.56 10.45 -9.48
CA ARG A 182 -0.65 11.73 -10.19
C ARG A 182 -2.08 12.10 -10.58
N LEU A 183 -2.90 11.13 -10.98
CA LEU A 183 -4.29 11.42 -11.35
C LEU A 183 -5.12 11.86 -10.14
N ARG A 184 -4.95 11.16 -9.03
CA ARG A 184 -5.61 11.47 -7.76
C ARG A 184 -5.17 12.82 -7.19
N GLU A 185 -3.88 13.16 -7.32
CA GLU A 185 -3.36 14.46 -6.92
C GLU A 185 -3.91 15.61 -7.79
N ARG A 186 -4.17 15.39 -9.09
CA ARG A 186 -4.84 16.39 -9.94
C ARG A 186 -6.27 16.68 -9.50
N GLU A 187 -6.94 15.71 -8.89
CA GLU A 187 -8.26 15.88 -8.27
C GLU A 187 -8.18 16.50 -6.87
N GLY A 188 -6.98 16.89 -6.41
CA GLY A 188 -6.76 17.52 -5.11
C GLY A 188 -6.80 16.54 -3.94
N ARG A 189 -6.60 15.23 -4.18
CA ARG A 189 -6.63 14.20 -3.14
C ARG A 189 -5.24 13.61 -2.93
N THR A 190 -4.68 13.76 -1.74
CA THR A 190 -3.34 13.25 -1.37
C THR A 190 -3.45 12.13 -0.34
N ASP A 191 -2.44 11.25 -0.25
CA ASP A 191 -2.40 10.18 0.77
C ASP A 191 -2.47 10.73 2.19
N GLU A 192 -1.84 11.88 2.43
CA GLU A 192 -1.87 12.54 3.74
C GLU A 192 -3.27 13.02 4.12
N MET A 193 -4.02 13.57 3.16
CA MET A 193 -5.42 13.94 3.37
C MET A 193 -6.25 12.71 3.76
N PHE A 194 -6.06 11.58 3.06
CA PHE A 194 -6.76 10.33 3.39
C PHE A 194 -6.49 9.85 4.81
N LEU A 195 -5.22 9.82 5.21
CA LEU A 195 -4.84 9.35 6.55
C LEU A 195 -5.35 10.30 7.65
N ASN A 196 -5.35 11.61 7.40
CA ASN A 196 -5.89 12.60 8.32
C ASN A 196 -7.42 12.48 8.45
N GLU A 197 -8.13 12.35 7.34
CA GLU A 197 -9.58 12.14 7.35
C GLU A 197 -9.97 10.84 8.05
N TYR A 198 -9.27 9.74 7.73
CA TYR A 198 -9.47 8.45 8.40
C TYR A 198 -9.27 8.56 9.92
N GLY A 199 -8.19 9.22 10.35
CA GLY A 199 -7.92 9.44 11.77
C GLY A 199 -8.98 10.29 12.47
N ALA A 200 -9.47 11.35 11.81
CA ALA A 200 -10.54 12.18 12.34
C ALA A 200 -11.85 11.40 12.46
N ARG A 201 -12.22 10.61 11.45
CA ARG A 201 -13.44 9.78 11.44
C ARG A 201 -13.36 8.67 12.50
N ALA A 202 -12.21 8.02 12.65
CA ALA A 202 -12.00 6.99 13.68
C ALA A 202 -12.13 7.57 15.10
N LYS A 203 -11.51 8.73 15.37
CA LYS A 203 -11.65 9.44 16.66
C LYS A 203 -13.10 9.88 16.93
N ARG A 204 -13.81 10.34 15.89
CA ARG A 204 -15.23 10.69 16.00
C ARG A 204 -16.04 9.48 16.47
N ILE A 205 -15.86 8.31 15.86
CA ILE A 205 -16.55 7.07 16.29
C ILE A 205 -16.24 6.74 17.75
N GLN A 206 -14.97 6.76 18.16
CA GLN A 206 -14.58 6.47 19.55
C GLN A 206 -15.22 7.40 20.57
N SER A 207 -15.48 8.66 20.19
CA SER A 207 -16.12 9.64 21.06
C SER A 207 -17.63 9.49 21.16
N LEU A 208 -18.27 8.72 20.28
CA LEU A 208 -19.72 8.57 20.24
C LEU A 208 -20.18 7.41 21.12
N PRO A 209 -21.22 7.61 21.96
CA PRO A 209 -21.79 6.51 22.72
C PRO A 209 -22.45 5.50 21.77
N ILE A 210 -22.26 4.21 22.07
CA ILE A 210 -22.90 3.12 21.33
C ILE A 210 -24.42 3.22 21.55
N PRO A 211 -25.22 3.26 20.47
CA PRO A 211 -26.67 3.27 20.59
C PRO A 211 -27.20 2.10 21.42
N GLN A 212 -28.11 2.41 22.34
CA GLN A 212 -28.85 1.46 23.17
C GLN A 212 -30.30 1.37 22.70
N ASP A 213 -30.98 0.28 23.07
CA ASP A 213 -32.40 0.15 22.81
C ASP A 213 -33.20 1.28 23.48
N GLY A 214 -34.09 1.91 22.72
CA GLY A 214 -34.86 3.08 23.15
C GLY A 214 -34.17 4.43 22.93
N ASP A 215 -32.92 4.46 22.45
CA ASP A 215 -32.28 5.71 22.05
C ASP A 215 -33.06 6.42 20.93
N SER A 216 -33.03 7.77 20.96
CA SER A 216 -33.68 8.58 19.93
C SER A 216 -33.12 8.32 18.53
N PRO A 217 -33.93 8.39 17.46
CA PRO A 217 -33.46 8.24 16.08
C PRO A 217 -32.30 9.17 15.70
N GLU A 218 -32.27 10.39 16.25
CA GLU A 218 -31.19 11.35 15.99
C GLU A 218 -29.84 10.90 16.54
N LYS A 219 -29.81 10.38 17.78
CA LYS A 219 -28.59 9.81 18.36
C LYS A 219 -28.07 8.64 17.52
N VAL A 220 -28.96 7.78 17.05
CA VAL A 220 -28.60 6.65 16.17
C VAL A 220 -28.11 7.15 14.81
N ARG A 221 -28.75 8.18 14.23
CA ARG A 221 -28.32 8.81 12.97
C ARG A 221 -26.90 9.36 13.05
N ILE A 222 -26.55 10.08 14.12
CA ILE A 222 -25.19 10.62 14.32
C ILE A 222 -24.16 9.49 14.35
N TYR A 223 -24.43 8.43 15.11
CA TYR A 223 -23.56 7.26 15.22
C TYR A 223 -23.37 6.55 13.88
N LEU A 224 -24.48 6.24 13.20
CA LEU A 224 -24.47 5.54 11.92
C LEU A 224 -23.85 6.35 10.80
N THR A 225 -24.03 7.68 10.78
CA THR A 225 -23.38 8.55 9.80
C THR A 225 -21.86 8.52 9.95
N ALA A 226 -21.35 8.58 11.19
CA ALA A 226 -19.91 8.48 11.46
C ALA A 226 -19.34 7.13 11.00
N TRP A 227 -20.07 6.03 11.23
CA TRP A 227 -19.68 4.71 10.73
C TRP A 227 -19.69 4.61 9.20
N ALA A 228 -20.71 5.14 8.54
CA ALA A 228 -20.76 5.13 7.08
C ALA A 228 -19.57 5.89 6.46
N GLU A 229 -19.23 7.07 7.00
CA GLU A 229 -18.04 7.84 6.60
C GLU A 229 -16.74 7.07 6.85
N MET A 230 -16.64 6.35 7.96
CA MET A 230 -15.46 5.53 8.27
C MET A 230 -15.31 4.37 7.30
N LEU A 231 -16.40 3.66 6.99
CA LEU A 231 -16.37 2.58 6.00
C LEU A 231 -15.99 3.10 4.60
N ASP A 232 -16.49 4.27 4.20
CA ASP A 232 -16.06 4.93 2.95
C ASP A 232 -14.53 5.17 2.94
N SER A 233 -13.97 5.68 4.04
CA SER A 233 -12.51 5.87 4.16
C SER A 233 -11.74 4.55 4.10
N VAL A 234 -12.23 3.50 4.75
CA VAL A 234 -11.57 2.18 4.71
C VAL A 234 -11.57 1.64 3.27
N LEU A 235 -12.69 1.73 2.54
CA LEU A 235 -12.76 1.31 1.13
C LEU A 235 -11.75 2.07 0.27
N GLU A 236 -11.71 3.38 0.42
CA GLU A 236 -10.81 4.24 -0.34
C GLU A 236 -9.34 3.94 -0.04
N MET A 237 -9.00 3.67 1.23
CA MET A 237 -7.67 3.23 1.61
C MET A 237 -7.33 1.86 1.03
N LEU A 238 -8.26 0.91 1.05
CA LEU A 238 -8.03 -0.40 0.43
C LEU A 238 -7.69 -0.28 -1.05
N VAL A 239 -8.43 0.56 -1.79
CA VAL A 239 -8.20 0.83 -3.22
C VAL A 239 -6.91 1.62 -3.48
N SER A 240 -6.54 2.52 -2.57
CA SER A 240 -5.36 3.38 -2.71
C SER A 240 -4.06 2.68 -2.34
N PHE A 241 -4.10 1.69 -1.44
CA PHE A 241 -2.88 1.04 -0.92
C PHE A 241 -2.82 -0.43 -1.33
N PRO A 242 -3.36 -1.42 -0.58
CA PRO A 242 -3.12 -2.83 -0.90
C PRO A 242 -3.72 -3.26 -2.25
N LEU A 243 -4.84 -2.71 -2.69
CA LEU A 243 -5.39 -3.08 -4.00
C LEU A 243 -4.69 -2.36 -5.16
N GLU A 244 -4.00 -1.23 -4.89
CA GLU A 244 -3.14 -0.59 -5.89
C GLU A 244 -1.94 -1.48 -6.24
N GLU A 245 -1.28 -2.06 -5.23
CA GLU A 245 -0.20 -3.04 -5.42
C GLU A 245 -0.62 -4.20 -6.34
N ALA A 246 -1.78 -4.79 -6.05
CA ALA A 246 -2.32 -5.86 -6.88
C ALA A 246 -2.67 -5.36 -8.29
N ALA A 247 -3.21 -4.14 -8.43
CA ALA A 247 -3.51 -3.56 -9.74
C ALA A 247 -2.24 -3.31 -10.57
N ILE A 248 -1.17 -2.80 -9.96
CA ILE A 248 0.15 -2.61 -10.61
C ILE A 248 0.65 -3.95 -11.14
N GLU A 249 0.72 -4.96 -10.29
CA GLU A 249 1.25 -6.27 -10.65
C GLU A 249 0.40 -7.00 -11.69
N VAL A 250 -0.93 -6.85 -11.65
CA VAL A 250 -1.83 -7.35 -12.70
C VAL A 250 -1.52 -6.67 -14.04
N GLN A 251 -1.34 -5.35 -14.06
CA GLN A 251 -1.03 -4.63 -15.31
C GLN A 251 0.33 -5.02 -15.87
N MET A 252 1.36 -5.11 -15.03
CA MET A 252 2.69 -5.55 -15.44
C MET A 252 2.67 -7.00 -15.93
N THR A 253 2.02 -7.92 -15.20
CA THR A 253 1.87 -9.33 -15.62
C THR A 253 1.12 -9.47 -16.93
N ARG A 254 0.05 -8.69 -17.16
CA ARG A 254 -0.66 -8.66 -18.45
C ARG A 254 0.26 -8.23 -19.58
N ALA A 255 1.04 -7.17 -19.39
CA ALA A 255 2.00 -6.70 -20.37
C ALA A 255 3.08 -7.75 -20.67
N VAL A 256 3.56 -8.47 -19.65
CA VAL A 256 4.49 -9.59 -19.80
C VAL A 256 3.88 -10.74 -20.60
N ARG A 257 2.67 -11.18 -20.26
CA ARG A 257 1.96 -12.28 -20.95
C ARG A 257 1.65 -11.93 -22.41
N ALA A 258 1.43 -10.66 -22.71
CA ALA A 258 1.18 -10.16 -24.06
C ALA A 258 2.45 -9.91 -24.89
N GLY A 259 3.66 -10.13 -24.34
CA GLY A 259 4.92 -9.84 -25.04
C GLY A 259 5.17 -8.33 -25.27
N LEU A 260 4.57 -7.49 -24.43
CA LEU A 260 4.72 -6.04 -24.47
C LEU A 260 5.81 -5.55 -23.51
N LEU A 261 6.01 -6.25 -22.39
CA LEU A 261 7.02 -5.93 -21.38
C LEU A 261 8.21 -6.89 -21.45
N ASP A 262 9.35 -6.38 -21.91
CA ASP A 262 10.61 -7.12 -22.08
C ASP A 262 11.57 -6.96 -20.89
N HIS A 263 12.66 -7.73 -20.89
CA HIS A 263 13.70 -7.72 -19.86
C HIS A 263 13.19 -8.02 -18.44
N VAL A 264 12.17 -8.89 -18.36
CA VAL A 264 11.61 -9.37 -17.09
C VAL A 264 12.22 -10.70 -16.71
N THR A 265 12.94 -10.68 -15.58
CA THR A 265 13.61 -11.84 -15.02
C THR A 265 12.65 -12.98 -14.66
N SER A 266 13.15 -14.21 -14.64
CA SER A 266 12.34 -15.37 -14.21
C SER A 266 11.90 -15.25 -12.74
N PHE A 267 12.70 -14.56 -11.92
CA PHE A 267 12.38 -14.23 -10.54
C PHE A 267 11.13 -13.35 -10.44
N ASN A 268 11.07 -12.22 -11.14
CA ASN A 268 9.90 -11.33 -11.10
C ASN A 268 8.63 -11.99 -11.65
N ARG A 269 8.76 -12.81 -12.70
CA ARG A 269 7.64 -13.61 -13.22
C ARG A 269 7.04 -14.55 -12.17
N ARG A 270 7.87 -15.09 -11.27
CA ARG A 270 7.42 -15.95 -10.17
C ARG A 270 6.92 -15.17 -8.96
N ASN A 271 7.46 -13.98 -8.70
CA ASN A 271 7.13 -13.20 -7.51
C ASN A 271 5.93 -12.27 -7.67
N SER A 272 5.62 -11.81 -8.88
CA SER A 272 4.43 -10.98 -9.13
C SER A 272 3.13 -11.62 -8.58
N PRO A 273 2.87 -12.94 -8.79
CA PRO A 273 1.77 -13.64 -8.13
C PRO A 273 1.78 -13.57 -6.59
N ALA A 274 2.95 -13.58 -5.96
CA ALA A 274 3.07 -13.49 -4.51
C ALA A 274 2.71 -12.07 -4.01
N TYR A 275 3.11 -11.02 -4.71
CA TYR A 275 2.68 -9.64 -4.42
C TYR A 275 1.16 -9.48 -4.56
N ILE A 276 0.56 -9.98 -5.64
CA ILE A 276 -0.89 -9.97 -5.86
C ILE A 276 -1.59 -10.69 -4.70
N SER A 277 -1.12 -11.90 -4.38
CA SER A 277 -1.72 -12.73 -3.33
C SER A 277 -1.61 -12.09 -1.95
N SER A 278 -0.43 -11.59 -1.58
CA SER A 278 -0.20 -10.94 -0.28
C SER A 278 -1.06 -9.69 -0.12
N SER A 279 -1.11 -8.85 -1.15
CA SER A 279 -1.85 -7.59 -1.10
C SER A 279 -3.36 -7.82 -1.04
N ILE A 280 -3.89 -8.81 -1.76
CA ILE A 280 -5.30 -9.16 -1.69
C ILE A 280 -5.63 -9.96 -0.42
N SER A 281 -4.99 -11.12 -0.23
CA SER A 281 -5.41 -12.11 0.78
C SER A 281 -5.02 -11.71 2.19
N ASN A 282 -3.86 -11.10 2.38
CA ASN A 282 -3.36 -10.78 3.72
C ASN A 282 -3.72 -9.36 4.14
N LYS A 283 -3.81 -8.41 3.20
CA LYS A 283 -4.08 -6.99 3.52
C LYS A 283 -5.53 -6.56 3.23
N ALA A 284 -6.07 -6.84 2.05
CA ALA A 284 -7.38 -6.28 1.65
C ALA A 284 -8.57 -7.11 2.11
N LYS A 285 -8.58 -8.42 1.84
CA LYS A 285 -9.71 -9.33 2.12
C LYS A 285 -10.15 -9.33 3.59
N PRO A 286 -9.25 -9.44 4.60
CA PRO A 286 -9.68 -9.46 5.99
C PRO A 286 -10.48 -8.21 6.37
N ARG A 287 -10.11 -7.05 5.81
CA ARG A 287 -10.82 -5.79 6.03
C ARG A 287 -12.15 -5.75 5.29
N LEU A 288 -12.19 -6.22 4.04
CA LEU A 288 -13.45 -6.33 3.29
C LEU A 288 -14.43 -7.26 4.01
N ASP A 289 -13.96 -8.37 4.60
CA ASP A 289 -14.79 -9.28 5.38
C ASP A 289 -15.29 -8.62 6.67
N ASP A 290 -14.42 -7.93 7.42
CA ASP A 290 -14.83 -7.16 8.59
C ASP A 290 -15.91 -6.10 8.25
N MET A 291 -15.82 -5.50 7.06
CA MET A 291 -16.81 -4.53 6.58
C MET A 291 -18.12 -5.17 6.10
N ASP A 292 -18.07 -6.31 5.42
CA ASP A 292 -19.26 -7.07 4.97
C ASP A 292 -20.04 -7.64 6.17
N ASP A 293 -19.35 -7.92 7.28
CA ASP A 293 -19.98 -8.23 8.56
C ASP A 293 -20.70 -7.03 9.18
N LEU A 294 -20.09 -5.84 9.15
CA LEU A 294 -20.58 -4.65 9.84
C LEU A 294 -21.73 -3.95 9.09
N ALA A 295 -21.66 -3.87 7.77
CA ALA A 295 -22.64 -3.15 6.96
C ALA A 295 -24.10 -3.66 7.17
N PRO A 296 -24.38 -4.97 7.24
CA PRO A 296 -25.70 -5.49 7.61
C PRO A 296 -26.15 -5.03 9.00
N LEU A 297 -25.26 -5.00 9.99
CA LEU A 297 -25.64 -4.64 11.36
C LEU A 297 -26.11 -3.17 11.39
N PHE A 298 -25.39 -2.30 10.70
CA PHE A 298 -25.74 -0.89 10.61
C PHE A 298 -26.99 -0.64 9.77
N ARG A 299 -27.17 -1.40 8.68
CA ARG A 299 -28.42 -1.39 7.90
C ARG A 299 -29.61 -1.78 8.76
N ASP A 300 -29.52 -2.88 9.50
CA ASP A 300 -30.63 -3.38 10.31
C ASP A 300 -30.96 -2.41 11.45
N LEU A 301 -29.95 -1.81 12.09
CA LEU A 301 -30.15 -0.74 13.07
C LEU A 301 -30.82 0.49 12.45
N SER A 302 -30.45 0.86 11.22
CA SER A 302 -31.10 1.95 10.47
C SER A 302 -32.58 1.65 10.23
N VAL A 303 -32.92 0.42 9.84
CA VAL A 303 -34.30 -0.02 9.61
C VAL A 303 -35.11 0.02 10.92
N LYS A 304 -34.57 -0.55 12.02
CA LYS A 304 -35.22 -0.56 13.34
C LYS A 304 -35.56 0.85 13.84
N THR A 305 -34.77 1.84 13.46
CA THR A 305 -34.91 3.24 13.91
C THR A 305 -35.58 4.17 12.88
N GLY A 306 -36.05 3.62 11.74
CA GLY A 306 -36.75 4.39 10.72
C GLY A 306 -35.84 5.27 9.84
N LEU A 307 -34.52 5.09 9.89
CA LEU A 307 -33.52 5.86 9.14
C LEU A 307 -33.30 5.27 7.74
N ARG A 308 -34.32 5.36 6.87
CA ARG A 308 -34.33 4.70 5.55
C ARG A 308 -33.17 5.12 4.64
N ASP A 309 -32.76 6.38 4.68
CA ASP A 309 -31.64 6.91 3.89
C ASP A 309 -30.31 6.25 4.26
N LEU A 310 -30.06 6.05 5.56
CA LEU A 310 -28.86 5.36 6.05
C LEU A 310 -28.92 3.86 5.75
N ALA A 311 -30.10 3.23 5.84
CA ALA A 311 -30.27 1.83 5.44
C ALA A 311 -29.85 1.62 3.97
N SER A 312 -30.31 2.48 3.06
CA SER A 312 -29.92 2.44 1.65
C SER A 312 -28.43 2.73 1.45
N ARG A 313 -27.83 3.61 2.24
CA ARG A 313 -26.38 3.87 2.19
C ARG A 313 -25.56 2.63 2.58
N PHE A 314 -25.92 1.95 3.66
CA PHE A 314 -25.22 0.72 4.08
C PHE A 314 -25.43 -0.44 3.11
N GLU A 315 -26.60 -0.54 2.48
CA GLU A 315 -26.85 -1.49 1.40
C GLU A 315 -25.95 -1.21 0.17
N ALA A 316 -25.83 0.06 -0.23
CA ALA A 316 -24.94 0.47 -1.31
C ALA A 316 -23.46 0.18 -0.98
N LEU A 317 -23.02 0.48 0.25
CA LEU A 317 -21.69 0.15 0.75
C LEU A 317 -21.43 -1.36 0.69
N GLN A 318 -22.36 -2.17 1.18
CA GLN A 318 -22.25 -3.63 1.11
C GLN A 318 -22.12 -4.13 -0.33
N LYS A 319 -22.87 -3.56 -1.27
CA LYS A 319 -22.74 -3.90 -2.69
C LYS A 319 -21.36 -3.56 -3.24
N GLN A 320 -20.77 -2.43 -2.86
CA GLN A 320 -19.41 -2.04 -3.26
C GLN A 320 -18.34 -2.99 -2.68
N ILE A 321 -18.44 -3.32 -1.38
CA ILE A 321 -17.54 -4.26 -0.69
C ILE A 321 -17.54 -5.61 -1.41
N ARG A 322 -18.72 -6.15 -1.71
CA ARG A 322 -18.87 -7.44 -2.41
C ARG A 322 -18.37 -7.41 -3.84
N ALA A 323 -18.52 -6.28 -4.54
CA ALA A 323 -17.98 -6.11 -5.88
C ALA A 323 -16.44 -6.15 -5.87
N LEU A 324 -15.80 -5.43 -4.95
CA LEU A 324 -14.34 -5.46 -4.78
C LEU A 324 -13.84 -6.85 -4.39
N ARG A 325 -14.55 -7.55 -3.50
CA ARG A 325 -14.19 -8.92 -3.11
C ARG A 325 -14.29 -9.89 -4.29
N THR A 326 -15.35 -9.79 -5.09
CA THR A 326 -15.56 -10.61 -6.29
C THR A 326 -14.44 -10.37 -7.31
N GLU A 327 -14.09 -9.11 -7.56
CA GLU A 327 -12.98 -8.77 -8.46
C GLU A 327 -11.64 -9.29 -7.91
N ALA A 328 -11.40 -9.16 -6.61
CA ALA A 328 -10.21 -9.67 -5.94
C ALA A 328 -10.09 -11.21 -6.04
N ASP A 329 -11.21 -11.93 -5.87
CA ASP A 329 -11.28 -13.38 -6.06
C ASP A 329 -10.97 -13.78 -7.51
N GLN A 330 -11.50 -13.03 -8.49
CA GLN A 330 -11.22 -13.26 -9.90
C GLN A 330 -9.74 -13.04 -10.24
N ILE A 331 -9.13 -11.96 -9.73
CA ILE A 331 -7.71 -11.67 -9.93
C ILE A 331 -6.84 -12.77 -9.32
N LEU A 332 -7.12 -13.21 -8.10
CA LEU A 332 -6.40 -14.33 -7.49
C LEU A 332 -6.48 -15.59 -8.35
N LYS A 333 -7.68 -15.93 -8.84
CA LYS A 333 -7.89 -17.10 -9.70
C LYS A 333 -7.13 -17.00 -11.03
N GLU A 334 -7.05 -15.82 -11.63
CA GLU A 334 -6.47 -15.61 -12.97
C GLU A 334 -4.94 -15.42 -12.95
N TYR A 335 -4.39 -14.81 -11.89
CA TYR A 335 -3.00 -14.40 -11.83
C TYR A 335 -2.17 -15.18 -10.80
N VAL A 336 -2.79 -15.85 -9.84
CA VAL A 336 -2.09 -16.65 -8.82
C VAL A 336 -2.32 -18.14 -9.12
N PRO A 337 -1.27 -18.90 -9.52
CA PRO A 337 -1.41 -20.31 -9.84
C PRO A 337 -1.94 -21.11 -8.65
N ALA A 338 -2.85 -22.06 -8.92
CA ALA A 338 -3.42 -22.95 -7.88
C ALA A 338 -2.37 -23.84 -7.19
N SER A 339 -1.19 -24.02 -7.81
CA SER A 339 -0.03 -24.73 -7.25
C SER A 339 0.89 -23.85 -6.40
N SER A 340 0.60 -22.55 -6.27
CA SER A 340 1.36 -21.58 -5.46
C SER A 340 0.77 -21.21 -4.07
N PRO A 341 -0.15 -21.97 -3.42
CA PRO A 341 -0.73 -21.55 -2.14
C PRO A 341 0.31 -21.51 -1.02
N HIS A 342 1.38 -22.31 -1.12
CA HIS A 342 2.51 -22.28 -0.19
C HIS A 342 3.36 -21.00 -0.31
N LEU A 343 3.38 -20.32 -1.46
CA LEU A 343 3.99 -18.99 -1.59
C LEU A 343 3.09 -17.87 -1.04
N ALA A 344 1.81 -18.13 -0.80
CA ALA A 344 0.89 -17.17 -0.18
C ALA A 344 0.85 -17.30 1.36
N GLN A 345 1.01 -18.53 1.87
CA GLN A 345 0.95 -18.84 3.31
C GLN A 345 2.33 -19.07 3.96
N GLY A 346 3.34 -19.48 3.20
CA GLY A 346 4.68 -19.81 3.70
C GLY A 346 5.47 -18.60 4.21
N PHE A 347 5.21 -17.39 3.71
CA PHE A 347 5.78 -16.14 4.24
C PHE A 347 5.25 -15.75 5.63
N VAL A 348 4.22 -16.42 6.14
CA VAL A 348 3.61 -16.12 7.45
C VAL A 348 3.96 -17.18 8.51
N ARG A 349 4.53 -18.34 8.13
CA ARG A 349 4.69 -19.48 9.06
C ARG A 349 6.05 -20.18 9.08
N ALA A 350 6.99 -19.89 8.18
CA ALA A 350 8.35 -20.36 8.39
C ALA A 350 8.97 -19.55 9.54
N GLY A 351 9.38 -20.21 10.62
CA GLY A 351 10.14 -19.61 11.73
C GLY A 351 11.57 -19.21 11.36
N GLY A 352 11.78 -18.81 10.11
CA GLY A 352 13.01 -18.24 9.55
C GLY A 352 12.59 -17.11 8.61
N ASP A 353 13.39 -16.05 8.59
CA ASP A 353 13.13 -14.71 8.06
C ASP A 353 12.87 -14.63 6.53
N ALA A 354 11.93 -15.40 6.00
CA ALA A 354 11.37 -15.20 4.68
C ALA A 354 10.48 -13.95 4.73
N HIS A 355 11.10 -12.79 4.54
CA HIS A 355 10.37 -11.54 4.34
C HIS A 355 9.69 -11.59 2.96
N PRO A 356 8.37 -11.37 2.86
CA PRO A 356 7.76 -11.16 1.55
C PRO A 356 8.49 -9.98 0.90
N PRO A 357 8.85 -10.07 -0.40
CA PRO A 357 9.31 -8.88 -1.11
C PRO A 357 8.19 -7.85 -0.96
N GLY A 358 8.50 -6.70 -0.38
CA GLY A 358 7.49 -5.79 0.14
C GLY A 358 7.80 -4.35 -0.21
N CYS A 359 6.90 -3.73 -0.95
CA CYS A 359 6.70 -2.28 -0.87
C CYS A 359 6.10 -1.94 0.51
N THR A 360 6.50 -0.80 1.08
CA THR A 360 5.98 -0.33 2.37
C THR A 360 4.50 0.11 2.29
N HIS A 361 3.97 0.21 1.06
CA HIS A 361 2.61 0.61 0.77
C HIS A 361 1.59 -0.28 1.53
N GLY A 362 0.86 0.37 2.44
CA GLY A 362 -0.14 -0.23 3.32
C GLY A 362 0.36 -0.77 4.66
N GLN A 363 1.65 -1.14 4.82
CA GLN A 363 2.15 -1.57 6.14
C GLN A 363 2.14 -0.41 7.14
N ASP A 364 2.54 0.78 6.68
CA ASP A 364 2.54 2.00 7.48
C ASP A 364 1.15 2.32 8.03
N ILE A 365 0.09 2.01 7.28
CA ILE A 365 -1.29 2.29 7.64
C ILE A 365 -1.80 1.30 8.68
N ASP A 366 -1.51 0.02 8.47
CA ASP A 366 -1.90 -1.06 9.36
C ASP A 366 -1.22 -0.91 10.72
N GLU A 367 0.03 -0.47 10.71
CA GLU A 367 0.77 -0.12 11.92
C GLU A 367 0.28 1.19 12.54
N TRP A 368 0.08 2.25 11.75
CA TRP A 368 -0.42 3.54 12.21
C TRP A 368 -1.79 3.43 12.90
N SER A 369 -2.69 2.62 12.33
CA SER A 369 -4.04 2.38 12.87
C SER A 369 -3.99 1.57 14.15
N ARG A 370 -3.26 0.44 14.15
CA ARG A 370 -3.08 -0.41 15.34
C ARG A 370 -2.43 0.33 16.51
N ARG A 371 -1.34 1.07 16.26
CA ARG A 371 -0.65 1.86 17.31
C ARG A 371 -1.56 2.89 17.98
N ARG A 372 -2.63 3.30 17.31
CA ARG A 372 -3.60 4.29 17.79
C ARG A 372 -4.93 3.67 18.24
N GLY A 373 -5.07 2.33 18.18
CA GLY A 373 -6.32 1.63 18.46
C GLY A 373 -7.46 2.06 17.51
N LEU A 374 -7.12 2.42 16.27
CA LEU A 374 -8.06 2.92 15.26
C LEU A 374 -8.39 1.87 14.19
N ASP A 375 -7.93 0.62 14.33
CA ASP A 375 -8.29 -0.42 13.37
C ASP A 375 -9.78 -0.80 13.50
N LEU A 376 -10.34 -1.25 12.37
CA LEU A 376 -11.78 -1.50 12.24
C LEU A 376 -12.29 -2.55 13.24
N ARG A 377 -11.48 -3.56 13.56
CA ARG A 377 -11.86 -4.61 14.51
C ARG A 377 -11.99 -4.03 15.90
N THR A 378 -10.95 -3.38 16.42
CA THR A 378 -10.97 -2.73 17.73
C THR A 378 -12.09 -1.70 17.85
N LEU A 379 -12.33 -0.89 16.81
CA LEU A 379 -13.44 0.08 16.82
C LEU A 379 -14.82 -0.58 16.87
N SER A 380 -14.96 -1.78 16.31
CA SER A 380 -16.24 -2.50 16.24
C SER A 380 -16.49 -3.46 17.40
N GLU A 381 -15.46 -3.82 18.17
CA GLU A 381 -15.56 -4.77 19.29
C GLU A 381 -16.70 -4.43 20.28
N PRO A 382 -16.86 -3.17 20.73
CA PRO A 382 -17.94 -2.84 21.66
C PRO A 382 -19.34 -3.05 21.06
N LEU A 383 -19.49 -2.83 19.75
CA LEU A 383 -20.75 -3.09 19.04
C LEU A 383 -21.00 -4.60 18.90
N ARG A 384 -19.95 -5.38 18.63
CA ARG A 384 -20.03 -6.84 18.55
C ARG A 384 -20.35 -7.46 19.91
N ALA A 385 -19.85 -6.87 21.00
CA ALA A 385 -20.10 -7.33 22.37
C ALA A 385 -21.47 -6.93 22.94
N ALA A 386 -22.10 -5.88 22.41
CA ALA A 386 -23.43 -5.44 22.82
C ALA A 386 -24.58 -6.30 22.25
N ARG A 387 -24.24 -7.35 21.50
CA ARG A 387 -25.16 -8.36 20.96
C ARG A 387 -25.07 -9.61 21.81
#